data_AF-A0A7L4I0G9-F1
#
_entry.id   AF-A0A7L4I0G9-F1
#
_cell.length_a   1.000
_cell.length_b   1.000
_cell.length_c   1.000
_cell.angle_alpha   90.00
_cell.angle_beta   90.00
_cell.angle_gamma   90.00
#
_symmetry.space_group_name_H-M   'P 1'
#
loop_
_entity.id
_entity.type
_entity.pdbx_description
1 polymer ?
#
loop_
_entity_poly.entity_id
_entity_poly.type
_entity_poly.pdbx_seq_one_letter_code
_entity_poly.pdbx_strand_id
1 'polypeptide(L)'
;IQNSHTAKTVSRKSLCILNNQRVSGAENMKIILVFLFIALLALSARGEKDYSSFDSATSPETKSRFAMLDDVRILANGLLQLGHGLKDFVHKTKGQMNDIFQKLYIFDRSFYELSLQTSEIKEEEEQLRQTTARLQINNEEIKNLSQEMNSKIEDLIQNKIQLQEKVWGLEDKVTKLAIIQPSMQETKDISSLKAFVEQQDNHIKQLLKIVEDQHVQLDKQHNQIMELEDKLNHIELQELAENSFTGEQTEPEAIPFPVRNATAVTYKSDGAAPDCTALYNSGMRSSGVYTIKPNSSEAFDVYCEMKFG
;
A
#
# COMPACT_ATOMS: atom_id res chain seq x y z
N ILE A 1 18.12 27.08 11.97
CA ILE A 1 17.16 27.68 11.01
C ILE A 1 15.78 27.57 11.64
N GLN A 2 15.47 28.46 12.58
CA GLN A 2 14.18 28.49 13.26
C GLN A 2 14.06 29.89 13.85
N ASN A 3 13.26 30.76 13.22
CA ASN A 3 12.69 32.01 13.76
C ASN A 3 12.27 32.96 12.61
N SER A 4 11.25 32.59 11.84
CA SER A 4 10.71 33.48 10.77
C SER A 4 9.18 33.38 10.57
N HIS A 5 8.47 32.54 11.33
CA HIS A 5 7.04 32.26 11.07
C HIS A 5 6.05 32.82 12.09
N THR A 6 6.49 33.48 13.17
CA THR A 6 5.59 33.96 14.24
C THR A 6 5.25 35.46 14.18
N ALA A 7 5.82 36.23 13.25
CA ALA A 7 5.57 37.68 13.15
C ALA A 7 4.47 38.08 12.14
N LYS A 8 4.04 37.17 11.24
CA LYS A 8 3.12 37.52 10.13
C LYS A 8 1.64 37.28 10.43
N THR A 9 1.31 36.51 11.46
CA THR A 9 -0.08 36.14 11.81
C THR A 9 -0.77 37.12 12.77
N VAL A 10 -0.01 37.92 13.53
CA VAL A 10 -0.57 38.92 14.46
C VAL A 10 -1.07 40.18 13.73
N SER A 11 -0.51 40.51 12.57
CA SER A 11 -0.87 41.73 11.82
C SER A 11 -2.25 41.63 11.13
N ARG A 12 -2.63 40.46 10.58
CA ARG A 12 -3.92 40.31 9.88
C ARG A 12 -5.14 40.31 10.81
N LYS A 13 -5.04 39.70 12.00
CA LYS A 13 -6.15 39.68 12.98
C LYS A 13 -6.43 41.08 13.54
N SER A 14 -5.39 41.84 13.90
CA SER A 14 -5.58 43.23 14.36
C SER A 14 -6.13 44.15 13.26
N LEU A 15 -5.74 43.93 11.98
CA LEU A 15 -6.26 44.74 10.87
C LEU A 15 -7.76 44.49 10.61
N CYS A 16 -8.24 43.25 10.76
CA CYS A 16 -9.68 42.94 10.67
C CYS A 16 -10.50 43.59 11.78
N ILE A 17 -10.02 43.58 13.02
CA ILE A 17 -10.74 44.18 14.16
C ILE A 17 -10.82 45.71 14.02
N LEU A 18 -9.72 46.36 13.63
CA LEU A 18 -9.68 47.80 13.36
C LEU A 18 -10.61 48.22 12.20
N ASN A 19 -10.71 47.39 11.15
CA ASN A 19 -11.58 47.70 10.02
C ASN A 19 -13.06 47.50 10.37
N ASN A 20 -13.39 46.45 11.14
CA ASN A 20 -14.77 46.19 11.56
C ASN A 20 -15.28 47.26 12.56
N GLN A 21 -14.41 47.76 13.43
CA GLN A 21 -14.74 48.84 14.38
C GLN A 21 -14.88 50.20 13.69
N ARG A 22 -14.13 50.45 12.60
CA ARG A 22 -14.28 51.65 11.75
C ARG A 22 -15.56 51.60 10.89
N VAL A 23 -15.95 50.43 10.41
CA VAL A 23 -17.20 50.23 9.64
C VAL A 23 -18.42 50.41 10.53
N SER A 24 -18.43 49.84 11.75
CA SER A 24 -19.53 50.00 12.71
C SER A 24 -19.71 51.46 13.18
N GLY A 25 -18.61 52.21 13.38
CA GLY A 25 -18.67 53.64 13.70
C GLY A 25 -19.27 54.50 12.57
N ALA A 26 -19.03 54.12 11.31
CA ALA A 26 -19.55 54.85 10.15
C ALA A 26 -21.05 54.60 9.91
N GLU A 27 -21.55 53.40 10.18
CA GLU A 27 -22.98 53.10 10.10
C GLU A 27 -23.77 53.81 11.20
N ASN A 28 -23.25 53.82 12.43
CA ASN A 28 -23.87 54.52 13.55
C ASN A 28 -23.94 56.05 13.30
N MET A 29 -22.91 56.64 12.69
CA MET A 29 -22.92 58.07 12.35
C MET A 29 -23.95 58.41 11.26
N LYS A 30 -24.13 57.53 10.26
CA LYS A 30 -25.15 57.67 9.22
C LYS A 30 -26.57 57.56 9.79
N ILE A 31 -26.81 56.63 10.72
CA ILE A 31 -28.11 56.48 11.39
C ILE A 31 -28.44 57.74 12.20
N ILE A 32 -27.48 58.28 12.95
CA ILE A 32 -27.66 59.53 13.72
C ILE A 32 -27.98 60.72 12.80
N LEU A 33 -27.30 60.83 11.64
CA LEU A 33 -27.57 61.87 10.64
C LEU A 33 -28.99 61.76 10.04
N VAL A 34 -29.48 60.54 9.80
CA VAL A 34 -30.85 60.30 9.31
C VAL A 34 -31.88 60.69 10.37
N PHE A 35 -31.66 60.32 11.64
CA PHE A 35 -32.54 60.73 12.74
C PHE A 35 -32.56 62.25 12.97
N LEU A 36 -31.41 62.93 12.83
CA LEU A 36 -31.34 64.40 12.87
C LEU A 36 -32.12 65.05 11.72
N PHE A 37 -32.04 64.49 10.51
CA PHE A 37 -32.80 64.98 9.35
C PHE A 37 -34.32 64.82 9.55
N ILE A 38 -34.75 63.68 10.10
CA ILE A 38 -36.17 63.43 10.41
C ILE A 38 -36.66 64.37 11.53
N ALA A 39 -35.83 64.64 12.54
CA ALA A 39 -36.17 65.59 13.60
C ALA A 39 -36.30 67.04 13.08
N LEU A 40 -35.44 67.47 12.14
CA LEU A 40 -35.55 68.78 11.50
C LEU A 40 -36.84 68.91 10.65
N LEU A 41 -37.25 67.84 9.97
CA LEU A 41 -38.50 67.81 9.21
C LEU A 41 -39.74 67.83 10.12
N ALA A 42 -39.68 67.20 11.30
CA ALA A 42 -40.78 67.22 12.28
C ALA A 42 -40.98 68.60 12.93
N LEU A 43 -39.92 69.40 13.12
CA LEU A 43 -40.03 70.76 13.63
C LEU A 43 -40.59 71.75 12.58
N SER A 44 -40.37 71.50 11.29
CA SER A 44 -40.91 72.32 10.20
C SER A 44 -42.44 72.19 10.03
N ALA A 45 -43.06 71.15 10.58
CA ALA A 45 -44.49 70.89 10.46
C ALA A 45 -45.36 71.58 11.52
N ARG A 46 -44.76 72.39 12.42
CA ARG A 46 -45.48 73.10 13.49
C ARG A 46 -45.23 74.61 13.44
N GLY A 47 -45.65 75.22 12.34
CA GLY A 47 -45.77 76.68 12.20
C GLY A 47 -47.24 77.11 12.18
N GLU A 48 -47.58 78.00 13.10
CA GLU A 48 -48.65 79.02 13.02
C GLU A 48 -50.14 78.63 13.22
N LYS A 49 -50.56 78.78 14.48
CA LYS A 49 -51.87 79.25 14.99
C LYS A 49 -51.51 80.12 16.21
N ASP A 50 -51.92 81.36 16.43
CA ASP A 50 -53.03 82.16 15.92
C ASP A 50 -52.68 83.67 15.96
N TYR A 51 -53.52 84.41 15.26
CA TYR A 51 -53.48 85.83 14.92
C TYR A 51 -53.51 86.81 16.09
N SER A 52 -52.82 87.92 15.86
CA SER A 52 -52.88 89.21 16.56
C SER A 52 -54.32 89.75 16.66
N SER A 53 -54.69 90.22 17.85
CA SER A 53 -55.87 91.07 18.08
C SER A 53 -55.40 92.48 18.44
N PHE A 54 -55.74 93.46 17.61
CA PHE A 54 -55.72 94.89 17.94
C PHE A 54 -57.03 95.56 17.48
N ASP A 55 -57.55 96.40 18.37
CA ASP A 55 -58.82 97.12 18.36
C ASP A 55 -59.10 98.04 17.17
N SER A 56 -60.37 98.13 16.75
CA SER A 56 -61.11 99.41 16.76
C SER A 56 -62.59 99.26 16.37
N ALA A 57 -63.42 100.02 17.09
CA ALA A 57 -64.86 100.06 17.00
C ALA A 57 -65.38 101.26 16.18
N THR A 58 -66.59 101.09 15.60
CA THR A 58 -67.60 102.15 15.26
C THR A 58 -67.27 103.04 14.04
N SER A 59 -68.10 103.32 13.02
CA SER A 59 -69.43 102.93 12.51
C SER A 59 -69.58 103.58 11.10
N PRO A 60 -70.77 103.74 10.47
CA PRO A 60 -71.14 103.08 9.22
C PRO A 60 -71.17 104.06 8.02
N GLU A 61 -71.11 103.57 6.78
CA GLU A 61 -71.93 104.15 5.70
C GLU A 61 -71.88 103.33 4.41
N THR A 62 -72.96 103.49 3.67
CA THR A 62 -73.47 102.67 2.58
C THR A 62 -72.66 102.78 1.30
N LYS A 63 -72.13 101.66 0.79
CA LYS A 63 -72.29 101.14 -0.60
C LYS A 63 -71.25 100.06 -0.90
N SER A 64 -71.75 99.00 -1.54
CA SER A 64 -71.05 97.89 -2.21
C SER A 64 -70.98 96.60 -1.37
N ARG A 65 -71.97 95.74 -1.61
CA ARG A 65 -71.94 94.31 -1.29
C ARG A 65 -71.08 93.50 -2.28
N PHE A 66 -70.47 94.19 -3.24
CA PHE A 66 -69.58 93.63 -4.24
C PHE A 66 -68.24 94.34 -4.11
N ALA A 67 -67.16 93.56 -4.04
CA ALA A 67 -65.81 94.10 -4.10
C ALA A 67 -65.65 94.98 -5.36
N MET A 68 -64.79 96.00 -5.27
CA MET A 68 -64.50 96.87 -6.40
C MET A 68 -64.07 96.01 -7.60
N LEU A 69 -64.57 96.32 -8.80
CA LEU A 69 -64.34 95.48 -9.99
C LEU A 69 -62.85 95.32 -10.30
N ASP A 70 -62.04 96.31 -9.93
CA ASP A 70 -60.57 96.25 -10.03
C ASP A 70 -59.96 95.23 -9.06
N ASP A 71 -60.44 95.14 -7.82
CA ASP A 71 -59.97 94.13 -6.85
C ASP A 71 -60.32 92.72 -7.30
N VAL A 72 -61.53 92.52 -7.86
CA VAL A 72 -61.95 91.22 -8.43
C VAL A 72 -61.09 90.87 -9.64
N ARG A 73 -60.72 91.83 -10.48
CA ARG A 73 -59.83 91.62 -11.62
C ARG A 73 -58.41 91.27 -11.17
N ILE A 74 -57.88 91.94 -10.14
CA ILE A 74 -56.57 91.62 -9.56
C ILE A 74 -56.58 90.22 -8.96
N LEU A 75 -57.63 89.86 -8.20
CA LEU A 75 -57.83 88.52 -7.66
C LEU A 75 -57.95 87.46 -8.75
N ALA A 76 -58.71 87.72 -9.80
CA ALA A 76 -58.86 86.81 -10.94
C ALA A 76 -57.52 86.61 -11.66
N ASN A 77 -56.74 87.68 -11.87
CA ASN A 77 -55.42 87.60 -12.48
C ASN A 77 -54.41 86.87 -11.59
N GLY A 78 -54.42 87.13 -10.28
CA GLY A 78 -53.57 86.43 -9.31
C GLY A 78 -53.90 84.94 -9.20
N LEU A 79 -55.20 84.60 -9.20
CA LEU A 79 -55.66 83.21 -9.21
C LEU A 79 -55.32 82.50 -10.52
N LEU A 80 -55.42 83.20 -11.65
CA LEU A 80 -55.04 82.67 -12.96
C LEU A 80 -53.52 82.44 -13.05
N GLN A 81 -52.71 83.37 -12.52
CA GLN A 81 -51.25 83.23 -12.46
C GLN A 81 -50.85 82.06 -11.55
N LEU A 82 -51.52 81.89 -10.41
CA LEU A 82 -51.32 80.74 -9.54
C LEU A 82 -51.75 79.43 -10.24
N GLY A 83 -52.87 79.45 -10.97
CA GLY A 83 -53.34 78.32 -11.76
C GLY A 83 -52.33 77.90 -12.84
N HIS A 84 -51.73 78.86 -13.54
CA HIS A 84 -50.64 78.61 -14.48
C HIS A 84 -49.39 78.06 -13.80
N GLY A 85 -48.95 78.68 -12.69
CA GLY A 85 -47.79 78.21 -11.94
C GLY A 85 -47.97 76.79 -11.37
N LEU A 86 -49.17 76.47 -10.87
CA LEU A 86 -49.51 75.15 -10.38
C LEU A 86 -49.55 74.13 -11.53
N LYS A 87 -50.11 74.49 -12.68
CA LYS A 87 -50.12 73.63 -13.87
C LYS A 87 -48.71 73.26 -14.30
N ASP A 88 -47.80 74.24 -14.37
CA ASP A 88 -46.41 74.00 -14.75
C ASP A 88 -45.67 73.16 -13.71
N PHE A 89 -45.92 73.41 -12.42
CA PHE A 89 -45.38 72.59 -11.34
C PHE A 89 -45.85 71.14 -11.42
N VAL A 90 -47.14 70.90 -11.68
CA VAL A 90 -47.71 69.55 -11.83
C VAL A 90 -47.14 68.85 -13.06
N HIS A 91 -47.02 69.55 -14.20
CA HIS A 91 -46.40 68.98 -15.41
C HIS A 91 -44.94 68.61 -15.17
N LYS A 92 -44.17 69.50 -14.52
CA LYS A 92 -42.77 69.23 -14.17
C LYS A 92 -42.65 68.07 -13.19
N THR A 93 -43.47 68.05 -12.15
CA THR A 93 -43.49 66.97 -11.14
C THR A 93 -43.87 65.64 -11.77
N LYS A 94 -44.85 65.61 -12.69
CA LYS A 94 -45.22 64.42 -13.45
C LYS A 94 -44.05 63.89 -14.27
N GLY A 95 -43.31 64.77 -14.94
CA GLY A 95 -42.11 64.42 -15.70
C GLY A 95 -41.02 63.80 -14.80
N GLN A 96 -40.74 64.45 -13.66
CA GLN A 96 -39.78 63.95 -12.67
C GLN A 96 -40.19 62.60 -12.08
N MET A 97 -41.47 62.44 -11.73
CA MET A 97 -42.01 61.19 -11.20
C MET A 97 -41.87 60.05 -12.22
N ASN A 98 -42.16 60.32 -13.49
CA ASN A 98 -42.00 59.33 -14.55
C ASN A 98 -40.54 58.91 -14.74
N ASP A 99 -39.60 59.86 -14.70
CA ASP A 99 -38.16 59.57 -14.73
C ASP A 99 -37.73 58.70 -13.53
N ILE A 100 -38.23 59.00 -12.33
CA ILE A 100 -37.98 58.19 -11.12
C ILE A 100 -38.51 56.76 -11.30
N PHE A 101 -39.74 56.60 -11.80
CA PHE A 101 -40.31 55.26 -12.02
C PHE A 101 -39.53 54.48 -13.08
N GLN A 102 -39.07 55.12 -14.15
CA GLN A 102 -38.22 54.46 -15.15
C GLN A 102 -36.90 54.01 -14.55
N LYS A 103 -36.25 54.85 -13.74
CA LYS A 103 -35.02 54.48 -13.02
C LYS A 103 -35.25 53.35 -12.03
N LEU A 104 -36.35 53.38 -11.29
CA LEU A 104 -36.72 52.31 -10.35
C LEU A 104 -36.98 50.99 -11.08
N TYR A 105 -37.64 51.03 -12.23
CA TYR A 105 -37.89 49.85 -13.05
C TYR A 105 -36.59 49.22 -13.58
N ILE A 106 -35.66 50.05 -14.10
CA ILE A 106 -34.34 49.58 -14.52
C ILE A 106 -33.58 49.00 -13.33
N PHE A 107 -33.60 49.68 -12.19
CA PHE A 107 -32.93 49.23 -10.97
C PHE A 107 -33.45 47.87 -10.49
N ASP A 108 -34.78 47.69 -10.42
CA ASP A 108 -35.41 46.45 -9.99
C ASP A 108 -35.02 45.27 -10.89
N ARG A 109 -35.05 45.50 -12.21
CA ARG A 109 -34.62 44.50 -13.19
C ARG A 109 -33.14 44.13 -13.03
N SER A 110 -32.26 45.13 -12.93
CA SER A 110 -30.82 44.89 -12.74
C SER A 110 -30.53 44.20 -11.41
N PHE A 111 -31.27 44.53 -10.35
CA PHE A 111 -31.15 43.87 -9.06
C PHE A 111 -31.57 42.40 -9.13
N TYR A 112 -32.66 42.10 -9.83
CA TYR A 112 -33.10 40.72 -10.06
C TYR A 112 -32.06 39.91 -10.85
N GLU A 113 -31.55 40.45 -11.96
CA GLU A 113 -30.51 39.81 -12.77
C GLU A 113 -29.23 39.58 -11.95
N LEU A 114 -28.79 40.56 -11.16
CA LEU A 114 -27.61 40.43 -10.30
C LEU A 114 -27.84 39.40 -9.18
N SER A 115 -29.04 39.36 -8.59
CA SER A 115 -29.39 38.39 -7.55
C SER A 115 -29.38 36.97 -8.10
N LEU A 116 -29.86 36.78 -9.34
CA LEU A 116 -29.82 35.49 -10.01
C LEU A 116 -28.37 35.03 -10.23
N GLN A 117 -27.54 35.89 -10.83
CA GLN A 117 -26.11 35.61 -11.04
C GLN A 117 -25.37 35.35 -9.72
N THR A 118 -25.70 36.11 -8.67
CA THR A 118 -25.11 35.91 -7.33
C THR A 118 -25.48 34.55 -6.75
N SER A 119 -26.70 34.07 -7.00
CA SER A 119 -27.14 32.74 -6.55
C SER A 119 -26.45 31.61 -7.32
N GLU A 120 -26.27 31.76 -8.63
CA GLU A 120 -25.54 30.80 -9.48
C GLU A 120 -24.06 30.73 -9.07
N ILE A 121 -23.40 31.89 -8.91
CA ILE A 121 -22.01 31.97 -8.44
C ILE A 121 -21.85 31.31 -7.07
N LYS A 122 -22.81 31.49 -6.16
CA LYS A 122 -22.78 30.88 -4.82
C LYS A 122 -22.91 29.36 -4.90
N GLU A 123 -23.71 28.84 -5.82
CA GLU A 123 -23.81 27.39 -6.04
C GLU A 123 -22.50 26.82 -6.59
N GLU A 124 -21.91 27.48 -7.59
CA GLU A 124 -20.60 27.10 -8.15
C GLU A 124 -19.48 27.18 -7.10
N GLU A 125 -19.48 28.19 -6.23
CA GLU A 125 -18.54 28.31 -5.12
C GLU A 125 -18.63 27.08 -4.19
N GLU A 126 -19.83 26.64 -3.85
CA GLU A 126 -20.03 25.48 -2.98
C GLU A 126 -19.55 24.19 -3.67
N GLN A 127 -19.83 24.01 -4.95
CA GLN A 127 -19.32 22.89 -5.73
C GLN A 127 -17.78 22.88 -5.81
N LEU A 128 -17.18 24.06 -5.99
CA LEU A 128 -15.74 24.23 -5.99
C LEU A 128 -15.14 23.93 -4.60
N ARG A 129 -15.82 24.34 -3.53
CA ARG A 129 -15.44 24.04 -2.15
C ARG A 129 -15.48 22.55 -1.87
N GLN A 130 -16.53 21.85 -2.30
CA GLN A 130 -16.61 20.39 -2.20
C GLN A 130 -15.51 19.69 -2.99
N THR A 131 -15.26 20.14 -4.21
CA THR A 131 -14.17 19.62 -5.05
C THR A 131 -12.81 19.85 -4.40
N THR A 132 -12.58 21.03 -3.85
CA THR A 132 -11.35 21.37 -3.12
C THR A 132 -11.16 20.49 -1.89
N ALA A 133 -12.21 20.26 -1.10
CA ALA A 133 -12.16 19.38 0.05
C ALA A 133 -11.82 17.93 -0.36
N ARG A 134 -12.45 17.42 -1.42
CA ARG A 134 -12.16 16.09 -1.98
C ARG A 134 -10.71 15.99 -2.49
N LEU A 135 -10.24 17.01 -3.22
CA LEU A 135 -8.85 17.06 -3.69
C LEU A 135 -7.85 17.08 -2.53
N GLN A 136 -8.17 17.78 -1.44
CA GLN A 136 -7.33 17.85 -0.26
C GLN A 136 -7.21 16.47 0.42
N ILE A 137 -8.32 15.74 0.58
CA ILE A 137 -8.32 14.37 1.11
C ILE A 137 -7.46 13.45 0.24
N ASN A 138 -7.65 13.49 -1.09
CA ASN A 138 -6.86 12.68 -2.02
C ASN A 138 -5.37 13.03 -1.95
N ASN A 139 -5.03 14.31 -1.76
CA ASN A 139 -3.64 14.74 -1.60
C ASN A 139 -3.01 14.17 -0.32
N GLU A 140 -3.75 14.18 0.79
CA GLU A 140 -3.32 13.58 2.05
C GLU A 140 -3.14 12.04 1.93
N GLU A 141 -4.06 11.36 1.24
CA GLU A 141 -3.95 9.92 0.96
C GLU A 141 -2.70 9.61 0.12
N ILE A 142 -2.48 10.34 -0.99
CA ILE A 142 -1.28 10.18 -1.83
C ILE A 142 -0.02 10.44 -1.02
N LYS A 143 -0.02 11.44 -0.14
CA LYS A 143 1.10 11.73 0.75
C LYS A 143 1.37 10.57 1.72
N ASN A 144 0.33 9.98 2.29
CA ASN A 144 0.46 8.82 3.18
C ASN A 144 1.02 7.60 2.43
N LEU A 145 0.48 7.30 1.24
CA LEU A 145 0.97 6.23 0.37
C LEU A 145 2.42 6.46 -0.05
N SER A 146 2.79 7.71 -0.36
CA SER A 146 4.18 8.08 -0.68
C SER A 146 5.11 7.86 0.51
N GLN A 147 4.68 8.21 1.72
CA GLN A 147 5.47 7.96 2.93
C GLN A 147 5.61 6.46 3.22
N GLU A 148 4.55 5.69 3.05
CA GLU A 148 4.60 4.22 3.17
C GLU A 148 5.56 3.61 2.13
N MET A 149 5.46 4.04 0.87
CA MET A 149 6.37 3.59 -0.19
C MET A 149 7.82 3.93 0.13
N ASN A 150 8.10 5.15 0.62
CA ASN A 150 9.44 5.54 1.04
C ASN A 150 9.96 4.66 2.18
N SER A 151 9.11 4.29 3.16
CA SER A 151 9.53 3.38 4.23
C SER A 151 9.86 1.97 3.72
N LYS A 152 9.09 1.45 2.75
CA LYS A 152 9.37 0.15 2.10
C LYS A 152 10.64 0.21 1.25
N ILE A 153 10.88 1.32 0.56
CA ILE A 153 12.11 1.52 -0.22
C ILE A 153 13.33 1.53 0.71
N GLU A 154 13.25 2.22 1.85
CA GLU A 154 14.33 2.23 2.83
C GLU A 154 14.61 0.82 3.37
N ASP A 155 13.56 0.05 3.71
CA ASP A 155 13.72 -1.36 4.13
C ASP A 155 14.38 -2.22 3.04
N LEU A 156 13.96 -2.07 1.78
CA LEU A 156 14.59 -2.76 0.66
C LEU A 156 16.05 -2.37 0.45
N ILE A 157 16.40 -1.10 0.66
CA ILE A 157 17.80 -0.63 0.61
C ILE A 157 18.62 -1.30 1.70
N GLN A 158 18.10 -1.37 2.93
CA GLN A 158 18.79 -2.05 4.03
C GLN A 158 18.96 -3.55 3.76
N ASN A 159 17.91 -4.22 3.28
CA ASN A 159 17.97 -5.63 2.90
C ASN A 159 18.99 -5.89 1.77
N LYS A 160 19.05 -4.98 0.79
CA LYS A 160 20.06 -5.04 -0.29
C LYS A 160 21.48 -4.93 0.26
N ILE A 161 21.73 -4.00 1.20
CA ILE A 161 23.04 -3.85 1.83
C ILE A 161 23.44 -5.12 2.59
N GLN A 162 22.52 -5.69 3.39
CA GLN A 162 22.77 -6.93 4.12
C GLN A 162 23.05 -8.11 3.18
N LEU A 163 22.29 -8.22 2.09
CA LEU A 163 22.51 -9.28 1.11
C LEU A 163 23.85 -9.11 0.42
N GLN A 164 24.23 -7.88 0.06
CA GLN A 164 25.52 -7.57 -0.54
C GLN A 164 26.68 -7.92 0.40
N GLU A 165 26.55 -7.66 1.71
CA GLU A 165 27.55 -8.08 2.72
C GLU A 165 27.68 -9.61 2.80
N LYS A 166 26.55 -10.33 2.83
CA LYS A 166 26.57 -11.81 2.83
C LYS A 166 27.19 -12.37 1.57
N VAL A 167 26.88 -11.81 0.41
CA VAL A 167 27.48 -12.18 -0.87
C VAL A 167 28.97 -11.91 -0.84
N TRP A 168 29.41 -10.75 -0.35
CA TRP A 168 30.83 -10.43 -0.21
C TRP A 168 31.56 -11.42 0.71
N GLY A 169 30.96 -11.79 1.84
CA GLY A 169 31.52 -12.81 2.73
C GLY A 169 31.57 -14.21 2.10
N LEU A 170 30.63 -14.53 1.21
CA LEU A 170 30.61 -15.79 0.46
C LEU A 170 31.65 -15.79 -0.67
N GLU A 171 31.77 -14.69 -1.41
CA GLU A 171 32.79 -14.47 -2.44
C GLU A 171 34.20 -14.55 -1.86
N ASP A 172 34.44 -13.96 -0.69
CA ASP A 172 35.72 -14.08 0.03
C ASP A 172 36.03 -15.54 0.42
N LYS A 173 35.04 -16.27 0.96
CA LYS A 173 35.19 -17.71 1.27
C LYS A 173 35.46 -18.55 0.03
N VAL A 174 34.75 -18.30 -1.07
CA VAL A 174 34.96 -18.98 -2.35
C VAL A 174 36.33 -18.66 -2.90
N THR A 175 36.76 -17.40 -2.83
CA THR A 175 38.10 -16.97 -3.27
C THR A 175 39.18 -17.64 -2.42
N LYS A 176 39.00 -17.72 -1.10
CA LYS A 176 39.90 -18.46 -0.20
C LYS A 176 39.97 -19.94 -0.56
N LEU A 177 38.84 -20.60 -0.80
CA LEU A 177 38.81 -22.01 -1.24
C LEU A 177 39.43 -22.21 -2.63
N ALA A 178 39.22 -21.27 -3.55
CA ALA A 178 39.82 -21.30 -4.88
C ALA A 178 41.35 -21.08 -4.84
N ILE A 179 41.84 -20.27 -3.90
CA ILE A 179 43.28 -20.11 -3.64
C ILE A 179 43.85 -21.36 -2.93
N ILE A 180 43.07 -22.03 -2.08
CA ILE A 180 43.37 -23.38 -1.55
C ILE A 180 43.05 -24.45 -2.62
N GLN A 181 43.29 -24.15 -3.89
CA GLN A 181 43.43 -25.17 -4.94
C GLN A 181 44.31 -26.30 -4.39
N PRO A 182 43.96 -27.59 -4.58
CA PRO A 182 44.64 -28.71 -3.94
C PRO A 182 46.13 -28.53 -4.15
N SER A 183 46.82 -28.28 -3.04
CA SER A 183 48.22 -27.91 -3.05
C SER A 183 48.96 -28.93 -3.90
N MET A 184 50.00 -28.47 -4.61
CA MET A 184 50.92 -29.30 -5.40
C MET A 184 51.44 -30.57 -4.66
N GLN A 185 51.21 -30.67 -3.35
CA GLN A 185 51.47 -31.82 -2.50
C GLN A 185 50.46 -32.98 -2.71
N GLU A 186 49.14 -32.72 -2.75
CA GLU A 186 48.13 -33.78 -2.94
C GLU A 186 48.23 -34.41 -4.34
N THR A 187 48.55 -33.62 -5.36
CA THR A 187 48.77 -34.12 -6.73
C THR A 187 50.03 -34.98 -6.85
N LYS A 188 51.07 -34.69 -6.07
CA LYS A 188 52.30 -35.49 -6.01
C LYS A 188 52.09 -36.81 -5.28
N ASP A 189 51.31 -36.80 -4.20
CA ASP A 189 50.98 -38.01 -3.45
C ASP A 189 50.06 -38.94 -4.27
N ILE A 190 49.10 -38.38 -5.00
CA ILE A 190 48.27 -39.11 -5.96
C ILE A 190 49.11 -39.70 -7.11
N SER A 191 50.08 -38.94 -7.64
CA SER A 191 50.99 -39.46 -8.68
C SER A 191 51.88 -40.59 -8.16
N SER A 192 52.33 -40.51 -6.91
CA SER A 192 53.15 -41.54 -6.28
C SER A 192 52.34 -42.81 -6.02
N LEU A 193 51.10 -42.65 -5.54
CA LEU A 193 50.17 -43.76 -5.35
C LEU A 193 49.81 -44.43 -6.69
N LYS A 194 49.59 -43.64 -7.74
CA LYS A 194 49.33 -44.15 -9.10
C LYS A 194 50.48 -45.04 -9.59
N ALA A 195 51.73 -44.61 -9.43
CA ALA A 195 52.90 -45.39 -9.83
C ALA A 195 53.01 -46.72 -9.05
N PHE A 196 52.70 -46.70 -7.75
CA PHE A 196 52.68 -47.91 -6.93
C PHE A 196 51.57 -48.90 -7.34
N VAL A 197 50.38 -48.39 -7.65
CA VAL A 197 49.26 -49.22 -8.13
C VAL A 197 49.57 -49.84 -9.49
N GLU A 198 50.16 -49.09 -10.42
CA GLU A 198 50.63 -49.62 -11.71
C GLU A 198 51.71 -50.71 -11.52
N GLN A 199 52.61 -50.54 -10.55
CA GLN A 199 53.59 -51.56 -10.21
C GLN A 199 52.95 -52.83 -9.66
N GLN A 200 51.97 -52.71 -8.74
CA GLN A 200 51.25 -53.86 -8.23
C GLN A 200 50.44 -54.58 -9.32
N ASP A 201 49.79 -53.85 -10.22
CA ASP A 201 49.06 -54.44 -11.36
C ASP A 201 49.99 -55.29 -12.24
N ASN A 202 51.20 -54.81 -12.51
CA ASN A 202 52.19 -55.58 -13.26
C ASN A 202 52.64 -56.85 -12.52
N HIS A 203 52.84 -56.78 -11.20
CA HIS A 203 53.15 -57.96 -10.40
C HIS A 203 51.99 -58.97 -10.40
N ILE A 204 50.74 -58.50 -10.27
CA ILE A 204 49.54 -59.35 -10.32
C ILE A 204 49.45 -60.04 -11.68
N LYS A 205 49.68 -59.33 -12.79
CA LYS A 205 49.71 -59.92 -14.14
C LYS A 205 50.78 -61.00 -14.29
N GLN A 206 51.97 -60.79 -13.71
CA GLN A 206 53.02 -61.81 -13.70
C GLN A 206 52.62 -63.04 -12.89
N LEU A 207 52.06 -62.86 -11.70
CA LEU A 207 51.57 -63.97 -10.89
C LEU A 207 50.46 -64.74 -11.62
N LEU A 208 49.51 -64.05 -12.23
CA LEU A 208 48.42 -64.68 -12.99
C LEU A 208 48.98 -65.57 -14.11
N LYS A 209 50.01 -65.10 -14.82
CA LYS A 209 50.68 -65.87 -15.86
C LYS A 209 51.37 -67.13 -15.30
N ILE A 210 52.04 -67.01 -14.16
CA ILE A 210 52.68 -68.16 -13.50
C ILE A 210 51.62 -69.19 -13.06
N VAL A 211 50.49 -68.74 -12.52
CA VAL A 211 49.39 -69.62 -12.13
C VAL A 211 48.79 -70.33 -13.34
N GLU A 212 48.61 -69.62 -14.46
CA GLU A 212 48.17 -70.22 -15.73
C GLU A 212 49.16 -71.29 -16.23
N ASP A 213 50.46 -70.97 -16.25
CA ASP A 213 51.51 -71.92 -16.66
C ASP A 213 51.54 -73.15 -15.74
N GLN A 214 51.33 -72.96 -14.43
CA GLN A 214 51.20 -74.04 -13.46
C GLN A 214 49.96 -74.90 -13.72
N HIS A 215 48.81 -74.30 -14.06
CA HIS A 215 47.59 -75.03 -14.43
C HIS A 215 47.82 -75.89 -15.67
N VAL A 216 48.43 -75.34 -16.72
CA VAL A 216 48.76 -76.09 -17.94
C VAL A 216 49.70 -77.26 -17.64
N GLN A 217 50.70 -77.05 -16.78
CA GLN A 217 51.63 -78.11 -16.39
C GLN A 217 50.94 -79.21 -15.55
N LEU A 218 50.02 -78.82 -14.67
CA LEU A 218 49.26 -79.75 -13.85
C LEU A 218 48.29 -80.58 -14.72
N ASP A 219 47.61 -79.96 -15.69
CA ASP A 219 46.80 -80.66 -16.69
C ASP A 219 47.63 -81.64 -17.53
N LYS A 220 48.85 -81.26 -17.90
CA LYS A 220 49.76 -82.15 -18.62
C LYS A 220 50.14 -83.36 -17.78
N GLN A 221 50.45 -83.16 -16.49
CA GLN A 221 50.75 -84.26 -15.58
C GLN A 221 49.52 -85.14 -15.34
N HIS A 222 48.33 -84.54 -15.22
CA HIS A 222 47.08 -85.27 -15.07
C HIS A 222 46.76 -86.16 -16.28
N ASN A 223 46.94 -85.64 -17.50
CA ASN A 223 46.78 -86.43 -18.72
C ASN A 223 47.78 -87.58 -18.83
N GLN A 224 49.03 -87.38 -18.39
CA GLN A 224 50.02 -88.46 -18.32
C GLN A 224 49.64 -89.55 -17.32
N ILE A 225 49.03 -89.17 -16.18
CA ILE A 225 48.50 -90.12 -15.21
C ILE A 225 47.32 -90.89 -15.81
N MET A 226 46.36 -90.22 -16.47
CA MET A 226 45.25 -90.90 -17.15
C MET A 226 45.74 -91.90 -18.23
N GLU A 227 46.78 -91.54 -19.00
CA GLU A 227 47.35 -92.46 -20.00
C GLU A 227 48.05 -93.66 -19.35
N LEU A 228 48.67 -93.47 -18.18
CA LEU A 228 49.25 -94.55 -17.39
C LEU A 228 48.18 -95.43 -16.75
N GLU A 229 47.08 -94.84 -16.26
CA GLU A 229 45.92 -95.55 -15.71
C GLU A 229 45.20 -96.36 -16.79
N ASP A 230 45.03 -95.83 -18.01
CA ASP A 230 44.46 -96.57 -19.14
C ASP A 230 45.33 -97.77 -19.54
N LYS A 231 46.66 -97.60 -19.52
CA LYS A 231 47.61 -98.70 -19.72
C LYS A 231 47.56 -99.73 -18.59
N LEU A 232 47.32 -99.32 -17.35
CA LEU A 232 47.15 -100.22 -16.21
C LEU A 232 45.83 -100.99 -16.29
N ASN A 233 44.71 -100.32 -16.60
CA ASN A 233 43.40 -100.94 -16.79
C ASN A 233 43.40 -101.95 -17.96
N HIS A 234 44.17 -101.69 -19.03
CA HIS A 234 44.34 -102.66 -20.11
C HIS A 234 45.17 -103.89 -19.72
N ILE A 235 46.04 -103.79 -18.70
CA ILE A 235 46.80 -104.92 -18.13
C ILE A 235 45.95 -105.69 -17.12
N GLU A 236 45.07 -105.01 -16.37
CA GLU A 236 44.21 -105.60 -15.33
C GLU A 236 42.95 -106.30 -15.87
N LEU A 237 42.64 -106.15 -17.16
CA LEU A 237 41.46 -106.77 -17.81
C LEU A 237 41.73 -108.14 -18.48
N GLN A 238 42.88 -108.78 -18.22
CA GLN A 238 43.14 -110.18 -18.60
C GLN A 238 43.67 -111.07 -17.46
N GLU A 239 43.55 -110.66 -16.20
CA GLU A 239 43.73 -111.58 -15.08
C GLU A 239 42.89 -111.16 -13.87
N LEU A 240 42.00 -112.06 -13.44
CA LEU A 240 41.12 -112.01 -12.27
C LEU A 240 39.83 -111.17 -12.36
N ALA A 241 38.92 -111.65 -13.22
CA ALA A 241 37.53 -111.77 -12.78
C ALA A 241 37.42 -112.93 -11.78
N GLU A 242 37.60 -112.66 -10.48
CA GLU A 242 36.90 -113.36 -9.40
C GLU A 242 37.11 -112.66 -8.05
N ASN A 243 36.02 -112.05 -7.57
CA ASN A 243 35.66 -111.79 -6.17
C ASN A 243 36.41 -110.66 -5.45
N SER A 244 35.82 -109.92 -4.51
CA SER A 244 34.44 -109.60 -4.17
C SER A 244 34.55 -108.70 -2.94
N PHE A 245 33.91 -107.53 -3.00
CA PHE A 245 33.24 -106.87 -1.88
C PHE A 245 34.03 -106.07 -0.82
N THR A 246 33.73 -104.78 -0.89
CA THR A 246 33.28 -103.85 0.17
C THR A 246 34.25 -103.29 1.21
N GLY A 247 34.27 -101.96 1.22
CA GLY A 247 33.56 -101.25 2.29
C GLY A 247 34.44 -100.37 3.16
N GLU A 248 34.99 -99.32 2.56
CA GLU A 248 35.71 -98.25 3.23
C GLU A 248 34.74 -97.11 3.59
N GLN A 249 34.68 -96.68 4.87
CA GLN A 249 34.44 -95.29 5.32
C GLN A 249 35.00 -95.07 6.75
N THR A 250 36.18 -94.43 6.84
CA THR A 250 36.47 -93.05 7.35
C THR A 250 35.38 -92.38 8.20
N GLU A 251 35.56 -91.53 9.23
CA GLU A 251 36.61 -91.02 10.15
C GLU A 251 35.82 -90.08 11.14
N PRO A 252 36.34 -89.72 12.33
CA PRO A 252 35.58 -89.07 13.42
C PRO A 252 35.45 -87.54 13.39
N GLU A 253 34.38 -87.08 14.07
CA GLU A 253 34.36 -86.07 15.15
C GLU A 253 34.82 -84.59 14.90
N ALA A 254 33.94 -83.61 15.11
CA ALA A 254 33.83 -82.84 16.38
C ALA A 254 33.25 -81.40 16.25
N ILE A 255 32.41 -81.05 17.25
CA ILE A 255 32.10 -79.74 17.89
C ILE A 255 31.05 -78.78 17.26
N PRO A 256 30.15 -78.16 18.09
CA PRO A 256 28.85 -77.61 17.69
C PRO A 256 28.76 -76.07 17.63
N PHE A 257 27.78 -75.58 16.86
CA PHE A 257 27.33 -74.18 16.81
C PHE A 257 26.12 -73.94 17.74
N PRO A 258 25.96 -72.73 18.34
CA PRO A 258 24.67 -72.29 18.86
C PRO A 258 23.87 -71.48 17.83
N VAL A 259 22.58 -71.80 17.79
CA VAL A 259 21.52 -71.21 16.97
C VAL A 259 21.22 -69.77 17.40
N ARG A 260 21.05 -68.88 16.41
CA ARG A 260 20.66 -67.47 16.56
C ARG A 260 19.13 -67.39 16.55
N ASN A 261 18.49 -67.10 17.68
CA ASN A 261 17.06 -66.79 17.72
C ASN A 261 16.83 -65.35 17.23
N ALA A 262 16.06 -65.23 16.14
CA ALA A 262 15.56 -63.96 15.62
C ALA A 262 14.32 -63.53 16.42
N THR A 263 14.46 -62.52 17.26
CA THR A 263 13.33 -61.82 17.85
C THR A 263 12.81 -60.80 16.84
N ALA A 264 11.75 -61.16 16.13
CA ALA A 264 10.92 -60.19 15.42
C ALA A 264 10.24 -59.31 16.47
N VAL A 265 10.81 -58.13 16.73
CA VAL A 265 10.18 -57.15 17.61
C VAL A 265 9.12 -56.42 16.81
N THR A 266 7.88 -56.92 16.90
CA THR A 266 6.66 -56.17 16.60
C THR A 266 6.54 -55.03 17.60
N TYR A 267 7.03 -53.84 17.26
CA TYR A 267 6.61 -52.61 17.92
C TYR A 267 5.32 -52.12 17.28
N LYS A 268 4.18 -52.55 17.83
CA LYS A 268 3.02 -51.66 17.90
C LYS A 268 3.42 -50.52 18.83
N SER A 269 3.59 -49.32 18.29
CA SER A 269 3.64 -48.09 19.08
C SER A 269 2.62 -47.14 18.52
N ASP A 270 1.60 -46.86 19.31
CA ASP A 270 0.91 -45.59 19.28
C ASP A 270 1.96 -44.47 19.35
N GLY A 271 1.89 -43.50 18.43
CA GLY A 271 2.66 -42.26 18.50
C GLY A 271 3.65 -42.05 17.35
N ALA A 272 3.29 -41.10 16.48
CA ALA A 272 4.07 -40.40 15.44
C ALA A 272 4.99 -41.25 14.54
N ALA A 273 4.70 -41.25 13.24
CA ALA A 273 5.51 -41.91 12.23
C ALA A 273 6.94 -41.32 12.15
N PRO A 274 7.95 -42.13 11.78
CA PRO A 274 9.35 -41.69 11.79
C PRO A 274 9.68 -40.65 10.72
N ASP A 275 8.99 -40.67 9.58
CA ASP A 275 9.18 -39.75 8.47
C ASP A 275 7.85 -39.50 7.72
N CYS A 276 7.86 -38.52 6.81
CA CYS A 276 6.73 -38.23 5.93
C CYS A 276 6.35 -39.42 5.02
N THR A 277 7.33 -40.25 4.66
CA THR A 277 7.13 -41.44 3.83
C THR A 277 6.29 -42.50 4.55
N ALA A 278 6.52 -42.70 5.84
CA ALA A 278 5.76 -43.60 6.69
C ALA A 278 4.34 -43.07 6.95
N LEU A 279 4.13 -41.74 6.99
CA LEU A 279 2.80 -41.14 6.99
C LEU A 279 2.05 -41.38 5.67
N TYR A 280 2.74 -41.29 4.54
CA TYR A 280 2.15 -41.60 3.24
C TYR A 280 1.75 -43.08 3.14
N ASN A 281 2.64 -43.98 3.58
CA ASN A 281 2.41 -45.42 3.60
C ASN A 281 1.33 -45.86 4.61
N SER A 282 1.08 -45.08 5.66
CA SER A 282 -0.01 -45.32 6.61
C SER A 282 -1.38 -44.84 6.11
N GLY A 283 -1.45 -44.21 4.93
CA GLY A 283 -2.68 -43.80 4.26
C GLY A 283 -2.93 -42.30 4.19
N MET A 284 -2.00 -41.47 4.67
CA MET A 284 -2.15 -40.02 4.66
C MET A 284 -1.81 -39.42 3.29
N ARG A 285 -2.79 -38.78 2.63
CA ARG A 285 -2.66 -38.31 1.23
C ARG A 285 -2.75 -36.79 1.04
N SER A 286 -3.05 -36.04 2.09
CA SER A 286 -3.08 -34.56 2.04
C SER A 286 -1.69 -33.99 2.35
N SER A 287 -1.23 -33.01 1.57
CA SER A 287 -0.05 -32.21 1.95
C SER A 287 -0.42 -31.31 3.14
N GLY A 288 0.45 -31.25 4.14
CA GLY A 288 0.16 -30.54 5.39
C GLY A 288 1.27 -30.64 6.41
N VAL A 289 1.09 -29.98 7.55
CA VAL A 289 2.00 -30.07 8.69
C VAL A 289 1.63 -31.29 9.52
N TYR A 290 2.62 -32.16 9.77
CA TYR A 290 2.47 -33.39 10.53
C TYR A 290 3.58 -33.53 11.57
N THR A 291 3.23 -34.11 12.71
CA THR A 291 4.19 -34.43 13.77
C THR A 291 4.87 -35.76 13.45
N ILE A 292 6.19 -35.71 13.24
CA ILE A 292 7.02 -36.91 13.02
C ILE A 292 7.96 -37.12 14.20
N LYS A 293 8.39 -38.38 14.38
CA LYS A 293 9.36 -38.75 15.42
C LYS A 293 10.43 -39.69 14.86
N PRO A 294 11.49 -39.14 14.24
CA PRO A 294 12.64 -39.92 13.80
C PRO A 294 13.27 -40.70 14.97
N ASN A 295 13.80 -41.89 14.68
CA ASN A 295 14.41 -42.82 15.64
C ASN A 295 15.05 -42.13 16.85
N SER A 296 14.42 -42.27 18.03
CA SER A 296 14.87 -41.75 19.34
C SER A 296 15.00 -40.23 19.51
N SER A 297 14.46 -39.40 18.60
CA SER A 297 14.37 -37.94 18.80
C SER A 297 13.08 -37.51 19.49
N GLU A 298 13.03 -36.26 19.94
CA GLU A 298 11.78 -35.60 20.32
C GLU A 298 10.87 -35.45 19.09
N ALA A 299 9.56 -35.45 19.31
CA ALA A 299 8.59 -35.28 18.22
C ALA A 299 8.55 -33.81 17.79
N PHE A 300 8.53 -33.54 16.49
CA PHE A 300 8.49 -32.18 15.95
C PHE A 300 7.63 -32.11 14.68
N ASP A 301 7.13 -30.90 14.41
CA ASP A 301 6.23 -30.64 13.30
C ASP A 301 6.99 -30.32 12.01
N VAL A 302 6.66 -31.03 10.94
CA VAL A 302 7.23 -30.85 9.61
C VAL A 302 6.13 -30.70 8.57
N TYR A 303 6.39 -29.93 7.51
CA TYR A 303 5.50 -29.89 6.36
C TYR A 303 5.82 -31.04 5.42
N CYS A 304 4.89 -32.01 5.29
CA CYS A 304 5.02 -33.09 4.33
C CYS A 304 4.24 -32.74 3.06
N GLU A 305 4.94 -32.75 1.93
CA GLU A 305 4.34 -32.64 0.61
C GLU A 305 3.96 -34.04 0.09
N MET A 306 2.68 -34.39 0.20
CA MET A 306 2.13 -35.68 -0.25
C MET A 306 1.75 -35.57 -1.73
N LYS A 307 2.74 -35.49 -2.61
CA LYS A 307 2.50 -35.53 -4.06
C LYS A 307 2.46 -36.97 -4.55
N PHE A 308 1.40 -37.31 -5.27
CA PHE A 308 1.42 -38.47 -6.17
C PHE A 308 2.41 -38.14 -7.28
N GLY A 309 3.48 -38.93 -7.39
CA GLY A 309 4.37 -38.91 -8.55
C GLY A 309 3.66 -39.44 -9.78
#